data_AF-A0A2J9IJI4-F1
#
_entry.id   AF-A0A2J9IJI4-F1
#
_cell.length_a   1.000
_cell.length_b   1.000
_cell.length_c   1.000
_cell.angle_alpha   90.00
_cell.angle_beta   90.00
_cell.angle_gamma   90.00
#
_symmetry.space_group_name_H-M   'P 1'
#
loop_
_entity.id
_entity.type
_entity.pdbx_description
1 polymer ?
#
loop_
_entity_poly.entity_id
_entity_poly.type
_entity_poly.pdbx_seq_one_letter_code
_entity_poly.pdbx_strand_id
1 'polypeptide(L)'
;MTVSRSPLFVLTGGLAALALLTGCADADTTAAADSTPTAAASSSSQPASASASESSDDADKSKVDKSKEADESKKAAASESAASESAAEESRRAEKEAEEKAAAESSAAAEASRQAEESAAAQKAAEEEAAKKKAEEEAAAKAAAEEQAKKEAEEQAKKEAEEQAAAEAEAAAEKAAAPAAQAPAQSVSGTQAARKAKEYIDLIAFSRSGLIEQLAFEGFSTSEATAAVDSLGVDWNAQAVRKAQDYLSLTAFSRSGLIEQLAFEGFTTAQATHGVDSLTVDYNAQAAKKAQEYLELTAFSRSGLIDQLMFEGYTAEQATAGVNAVGL
;
A
#
# COMPACT_ATOMS: atom_id res chain seq x y z
N MET A 1 19.94 -18.05 38.00
CA MET A 1 19.68 -18.67 36.68
C MET A 1 18.81 -17.71 35.90
N THR A 2 19.43 -16.83 35.12
CA THR A 2 18.76 -15.89 34.23
C THR A 2 19.18 -16.26 32.82
N VAL A 3 18.23 -16.79 32.05
CA VAL A 3 18.44 -17.23 30.67
C VAL A 3 18.27 -16.01 29.77
N SER A 4 19.37 -15.57 29.16
CA SER A 4 19.38 -14.54 28.12
C SER A 4 18.86 -15.17 26.82
N ARG A 5 17.77 -14.62 26.27
CA ARG A 5 17.26 -14.97 24.93
C ARG A 5 17.73 -13.90 23.95
N SER A 6 18.60 -14.29 23.02
CA SER A 6 18.98 -13.48 21.85
C SER A 6 17.91 -13.58 20.76
N PRO A 7 17.54 -12.49 20.07
CA PRO A 7 16.75 -12.58 18.85
C PRO A 7 17.66 -12.88 17.64
N LEU A 8 17.27 -13.88 16.84
CA LEU A 8 17.77 -14.09 15.49
C LEU A 8 17.22 -12.98 14.58
N PHE A 9 18.10 -12.21 13.94
CA PHE A 9 17.76 -11.39 12.79
C PHE A 9 18.11 -12.16 11.51
N VAL A 10 17.11 -12.40 10.67
CA VAL A 10 17.25 -12.95 9.32
C VAL A 10 17.33 -11.76 8.38
N LEU A 11 18.45 -11.62 7.69
CA LEU A 11 18.80 -10.50 6.83
C LEU A 11 18.59 -10.92 5.37
N THR A 12 17.47 -10.55 4.78
CA THR A 12 17.18 -10.72 3.34
C THR A 12 17.55 -9.41 2.63
N GLY A 13 18.72 -9.38 2.00
CA GLY A 13 19.21 -8.24 1.23
C GLY A 13 18.58 -8.19 -0.16
N GLY A 14 17.82 -7.13 -0.45
CA GLY A 14 17.36 -6.77 -1.80
C GLY A 14 18.20 -5.61 -2.34
N LEU A 15 18.93 -5.84 -3.43
CA LEU A 15 19.80 -4.83 -4.06
C LEU A 15 18.99 -3.99 -5.07
N ALA A 16 18.82 -2.71 -4.78
CA ALA A 16 18.18 -1.74 -5.68
C ALA A 16 19.18 -1.19 -6.70
N ALA A 17 18.96 -1.46 -8.00
CA ALA A 17 19.72 -0.87 -9.10
C ALA A 17 19.10 0.47 -9.53
N LEU A 18 19.80 1.57 -9.22
CA LEU A 18 19.44 2.93 -9.62
C LEU A 18 20.06 3.27 -11.00
N ALA A 19 19.24 3.29 -12.04
CA ALA A 19 19.64 3.76 -13.37
C ALA A 19 19.35 5.27 -13.52
N LEU A 20 20.41 6.06 -13.68
CA LEU A 20 20.36 7.46 -14.10
C LEU A 20 20.15 7.53 -15.63
N LEU A 21 19.07 8.15 -16.08
CA LEU A 21 18.95 8.62 -17.46
C LEU A 21 18.75 10.14 -17.49
N THR A 22 19.75 10.79 -18.07
CA THR A 22 19.80 12.21 -18.42
C THR A 22 19.12 12.40 -19.79
N GLY A 23 18.42 13.53 -19.94
CA GLY A 23 17.41 13.78 -20.97
C GLY A 23 17.88 14.01 -22.41
N CYS A 24 16.89 14.18 -23.28
CA CYS A 24 16.89 15.15 -24.38
C CYS A 24 15.43 15.47 -24.77
N ALA A 25 15.18 16.76 -24.92
CA ALA A 25 13.91 17.37 -25.31
C ALA A 25 13.67 17.22 -26.82
N ASP A 26 12.41 17.26 -27.23
CA ASP A 26 11.97 18.11 -28.36
C ASP A 26 10.46 18.35 -28.28
N ALA A 27 10.09 19.61 -28.45
CA ALA A 27 8.73 20.11 -28.52
C ALA A 27 8.31 20.18 -29.98
N ASP A 28 7.03 19.91 -30.29
CA ASP A 28 6.36 20.59 -31.38
C ASP A 28 4.87 20.78 -31.09
N THR A 29 4.39 21.95 -31.51
CA THR A 29 3.10 22.56 -31.22
C THR A 29 2.24 22.52 -32.49
N THR A 30 0.94 22.25 -32.37
CA THR A 30 -0.17 22.88 -33.13
C THR A 30 -1.48 22.14 -32.78
N ALA A 31 -2.45 22.71 -32.05
CA ALA A 31 -3.37 23.82 -32.37
C ALA A 31 -4.62 23.40 -33.19
N ALA A 32 -5.80 23.45 -32.53
CA ALA A 32 -7.13 23.92 -32.99
C ALA A 32 -8.23 23.20 -32.18
N ALA A 33 -8.94 23.85 -31.24
CA ALA A 33 -10.17 24.68 -31.45
C ALA A 33 -11.39 23.77 -31.74
N ASP A 34 -12.61 23.96 -31.25
CA ASP A 34 -13.35 25.03 -30.57
C ASP A 34 -14.71 24.40 -30.16
N SER A 35 -15.33 24.84 -29.06
CA SER A 35 -16.79 25.05 -28.95
C SER A 35 -17.19 25.41 -27.52
N THR A 36 -17.74 26.61 -27.43
CA THR A 36 -18.09 27.39 -26.25
C THR A 36 -19.48 27.05 -25.67
N PRO A 37 -19.77 27.51 -24.44
CA PRO A 37 -21.04 27.27 -23.76
C PRO A 37 -22.04 28.42 -23.98
N THR A 38 -23.33 28.10 -24.05
CA THR A 38 -24.41 29.11 -24.10
C THR A 38 -25.14 29.19 -22.76
N ALA A 39 -25.26 30.44 -22.32
CA ALA A 39 -25.90 30.96 -21.12
C ALA A 39 -27.44 31.02 -21.20
N ALA A 40 -28.09 31.13 -20.03
CA ALA A 40 -29.16 32.08 -19.68
C ALA A 40 -29.75 31.64 -18.32
N ALA A 41 -29.57 32.36 -17.21
CA ALA A 41 -30.08 33.68 -16.82
C ALA A 41 -31.52 33.66 -16.25
N SER A 42 -31.63 34.29 -15.07
CA SER A 42 -32.82 34.92 -14.46
C SER A 42 -33.88 33.99 -13.84
N SER A 43 -34.61 34.35 -12.78
CA SER A 43 -34.60 35.42 -11.77
C SER A 43 -35.83 35.15 -10.87
N SER A 44 -35.85 35.72 -9.67
CA SER A 44 -37.06 36.29 -9.03
C SER A 44 -38.09 35.37 -8.32
N SER A 45 -38.15 35.61 -7.00
CA SER A 45 -39.36 35.92 -6.20
C SER A 45 -40.23 34.82 -5.56
N GLN A 46 -40.13 34.76 -4.23
CA GLN A 46 -41.25 34.63 -3.26
C GLN A 46 -42.21 35.85 -3.35
N PRO A 47 -43.33 35.96 -2.58
CA PRO A 47 -44.16 34.97 -1.86
C PRO A 47 -45.69 35.22 -2.06
N ALA A 48 -46.56 34.46 -1.36
CA ALA A 48 -47.66 34.96 -0.50
C ALA A 48 -49.00 34.15 -0.53
N SER A 49 -49.59 34.10 0.67
CA SER A 49 -51.02 34.24 1.01
C SER A 49 -52.01 33.06 0.93
N ALA A 50 -52.55 32.78 2.13
CA ALA A 50 -53.98 32.82 2.53
C ALA A 50 -54.98 31.78 2.02
N SER A 51 -55.73 31.20 2.97
CA SER A 51 -57.19 30.95 2.96
C SER A 51 -57.55 30.28 4.31
N ALA A 52 -58.27 30.87 5.25
CA ALA A 52 -59.68 31.31 5.28
C ALA A 52 -60.70 30.19 5.52
N SER A 53 -61.78 30.59 6.23
CA SER A 53 -63.13 30.01 6.30
C SER A 53 -63.35 28.87 7.34
N GLU A 54 -64.48 28.73 8.04
CA GLU A 54 -65.66 29.56 8.29
C GLU A 54 -66.61 28.83 9.26
N SER A 55 -67.70 29.53 9.60
CA SER A 55 -69.04 29.04 10.00
C SER A 55 -69.29 28.86 11.51
N SER A 56 -70.43 29.27 12.07
CA SER A 56 -71.55 30.10 11.58
C SER A 56 -72.48 30.39 12.77
N ASP A 57 -73.04 31.60 12.78
CA ASP A 57 -74.21 32.05 13.54
C ASP A 57 -75.39 31.07 13.54
N ASP A 58 -76.15 31.08 14.63
CA ASP A 58 -77.62 31.08 14.53
C ASP A 58 -78.20 31.92 15.67
N ALA A 59 -79.16 32.76 15.33
CA ALA A 59 -79.78 33.77 16.16
C ALA A 59 -81.27 33.45 16.27
N ASP A 60 -81.86 33.58 17.46
CA ASP A 60 -83.24 34.06 17.51
C ASP A 60 -83.57 34.84 18.77
N LYS A 61 -84.36 35.89 18.56
CA LYS A 61 -84.76 36.93 19.50
C LYS A 61 -86.07 36.55 20.18
N SER A 62 -86.22 36.95 21.44
CA SER A 62 -87.50 37.57 21.83
C SER A 62 -87.28 38.68 22.86
N LYS A 63 -87.95 39.79 22.61
CA LYS A 63 -87.92 41.11 23.26
C LYS A 63 -89.22 41.21 24.07
N VAL A 64 -89.29 41.84 25.24
CA VAL A 64 -89.72 43.25 25.42
C VAL A 64 -89.96 43.54 26.92
N ASP A 65 -89.44 44.72 27.33
CA ASP A 65 -89.86 45.71 28.35
C ASP A 65 -90.30 45.28 29.78
N LYS A 66 -89.99 46.01 30.86
CA LYS A 66 -89.99 47.48 30.99
C LYS A 66 -89.28 47.95 32.27
N SER A 67 -88.56 49.08 32.11
CA SER A 67 -88.16 50.16 33.03
C SER A 67 -88.59 50.13 34.52
N LYS A 68 -87.71 50.56 35.44
CA LYS A 68 -87.65 51.94 36.03
C LYS A 68 -86.59 52.06 37.17
N GLU A 69 -86.11 53.30 37.39
CA GLU A 69 -85.41 53.82 38.58
C GLU A 69 -83.96 53.32 38.78
N ALA A 70 -82.90 54.02 38.37
CA ALA A 70 -82.44 55.38 38.70
C ALA A 70 -82.25 55.61 40.21
N ASP A 71 -80.98 55.89 40.55
CA ASP A 71 -80.52 56.60 41.74
C ASP A 71 -80.15 55.79 43.01
N GLU A 72 -79.19 54.86 42.89
CA GLU A 72 -78.25 54.54 44.00
C GLU A 72 -77.03 53.72 43.53
N SER A 73 -76.30 54.15 42.48
CA SER A 73 -75.18 53.32 41.95
C SER A 73 -73.99 54.10 41.42
N LYS A 74 -73.73 55.31 41.94
CA LYS A 74 -72.55 56.10 41.54
C LYS A 74 -71.36 56.03 42.52
N LYS A 75 -71.44 55.19 43.57
CA LYS A 75 -70.31 54.94 44.51
C LYS A 75 -69.78 53.49 44.50
N ALA A 76 -70.51 52.54 43.91
CA ALA A 76 -70.01 51.17 43.69
C ALA A 76 -69.26 51.02 42.34
N ALA A 77 -69.72 51.69 41.28
CA ALA A 77 -69.09 51.61 39.95
C ALA A 77 -67.68 52.23 39.85
N ALA A 78 -67.31 53.15 40.74
CA ALA A 78 -65.95 53.71 40.81
C ALA A 78 -65.00 52.85 41.67
N SER A 79 -65.53 51.98 42.53
CA SER A 79 -64.75 51.04 43.34
C SER A 79 -64.48 49.73 42.59
N GLU A 80 -65.38 49.31 41.69
CA GLU A 80 -65.19 48.12 40.85
C GLU A 80 -64.39 48.41 39.58
N SER A 81 -64.45 49.61 38.98
CA SER A 81 -63.60 49.93 37.83
C SER A 81 -62.12 50.08 38.22
N ALA A 82 -61.83 50.70 39.36
CA ALA A 82 -60.47 50.83 39.89
C ALA A 82 -59.88 49.48 40.35
N ALA A 83 -60.70 48.57 40.88
CA ALA A 83 -60.28 47.20 41.21
C ALA A 83 -60.09 46.33 39.95
N SER A 84 -60.87 46.55 38.88
CA SER A 84 -60.69 45.86 37.59
C SER A 84 -59.47 46.37 36.82
N GLU A 85 -59.13 47.66 36.91
CA GLU A 85 -57.92 48.24 36.32
C GLU A 85 -56.66 47.81 37.08
N SER A 86 -56.67 47.74 38.42
CA SER A 86 -55.52 47.25 39.19
C SER A 86 -55.27 45.75 38.99
N ALA A 87 -56.33 44.93 38.86
CA ALA A 87 -56.20 43.51 38.56
C ALA A 87 -55.72 43.26 37.11
N ALA A 88 -56.15 44.09 36.15
CA ALA A 88 -55.67 44.02 34.77
C ALA A 88 -54.22 44.51 34.65
N GLU A 89 -53.80 45.50 35.43
CA GLU A 89 -52.41 45.98 35.48
C GLU A 89 -51.48 44.94 36.13
N GLU A 90 -51.93 44.27 37.20
CA GLU A 90 -51.21 43.17 37.85
C GLU A 90 -51.09 41.94 36.93
N SER A 91 -52.14 41.59 36.18
CA SER A 91 -52.10 40.52 35.17
C SER A 91 -51.16 40.84 34.01
N ARG A 92 -51.15 42.08 33.51
CA ARG A 92 -50.22 42.51 32.44
C ARG A 92 -48.77 42.55 32.92
N ARG A 93 -48.55 42.88 34.20
CA ARG A 93 -47.22 42.86 34.81
C ARG A 93 -46.71 41.43 34.98
N ALA A 94 -47.57 40.51 35.40
CA ALA A 94 -47.25 39.08 35.47
C ALA A 94 -46.98 38.47 34.08
N GLU A 95 -47.74 38.87 33.06
CA GLU A 95 -47.55 38.41 31.68
C GLU A 95 -46.22 38.93 31.09
N LYS A 96 -45.88 40.21 31.36
CA LYS A 96 -44.59 40.79 30.95
C LYS A 96 -43.40 40.18 31.69
N GLU A 97 -43.51 39.90 32.99
CA GLU A 97 -42.47 39.20 33.76
C GLU A 97 -42.29 37.75 33.29
N ALA A 98 -43.38 37.08 32.90
CA ALA A 98 -43.32 35.74 32.31
C ALA A 98 -42.66 35.76 30.91
N GLU A 99 -42.96 36.77 30.09
CA GLU A 99 -42.36 36.94 28.76
C GLU A 99 -40.87 37.30 28.85
N GLU A 100 -40.49 38.16 29.80
CA GLU A 100 -39.08 38.54 30.05
C GLU A 100 -38.28 37.36 30.61
N LYS A 101 -38.89 36.53 31.47
CA LYS A 101 -38.28 35.29 31.95
C LYS A 101 -38.15 34.24 30.85
N ALA A 102 -39.15 34.07 29.99
CA ALA A 102 -39.09 33.17 28.85
C ALA A 102 -38.03 33.63 27.81
N ALA A 103 -37.90 34.95 27.61
CA ALA A 103 -36.84 35.52 26.77
C ALA A 103 -35.44 35.28 27.36
N ALA A 104 -35.28 35.42 28.68
CA ALA A 104 -34.02 35.15 29.38
C ALA A 104 -33.63 33.66 29.36
N GLU A 105 -34.59 32.76 29.51
CA GLU A 105 -34.37 31.31 29.40
C GLU A 105 -34.02 30.92 27.95
N SER A 106 -34.68 31.54 26.96
CA SER A 106 -34.35 31.34 25.54
C SER A 106 -32.98 31.88 25.17
N SER A 107 -32.54 33.01 25.73
CA SER A 107 -31.20 33.55 25.48
C SER A 107 -30.12 32.71 26.16
N ALA A 108 -30.37 32.22 27.38
CA ALA A 108 -29.45 31.34 28.08
C ALA A 108 -29.29 29.99 27.36
N ALA A 109 -30.37 29.43 26.81
CA ALA A 109 -30.31 28.22 25.99
C ALA A 109 -29.54 28.43 24.68
N ALA A 110 -29.68 29.59 24.05
CA ALA A 110 -28.93 29.94 22.84
C ALA A 110 -27.43 30.13 23.11
N GLU A 111 -27.05 30.74 24.23
CA GLU A 111 -25.65 30.87 24.64
C GLU A 111 -25.02 29.52 25.00
N ALA A 112 -25.76 28.65 25.71
CA ALA A 112 -25.28 27.30 26.03
C ALA A 112 -25.06 26.44 24.77
N SER A 113 -25.95 26.55 23.77
CA SER A 113 -25.79 25.86 22.48
C SER A 113 -24.56 26.35 21.71
N ARG A 114 -24.30 27.67 21.70
CA ARG A 114 -23.12 28.23 21.04
C ARG A 114 -21.82 27.80 21.72
N GLN A 115 -21.78 27.77 23.05
CA GLN A 115 -20.62 27.30 23.81
C GLN A 115 -20.36 25.80 23.59
N ALA A 116 -21.40 24.99 23.43
CA ALA A 116 -21.27 23.57 23.08
C ALA A 116 -20.70 23.36 21.66
N GLU A 117 -21.15 24.14 20.68
CA GLU A 117 -20.63 24.08 19.31
C GLU A 117 -19.17 24.56 19.22
N GLU A 118 -18.81 25.61 19.95
CA GLU A 118 -17.45 26.15 19.99
C GLU A 118 -16.47 25.16 20.66
N SER A 119 -16.88 24.51 21.76
CA SER A 119 -16.06 23.50 22.43
C SER A 119 -15.91 22.21 21.61
N ALA A 120 -16.94 21.80 20.86
CA ALA A 120 -16.85 20.67 19.93
C ALA A 120 -15.93 20.97 18.73
N ALA A 121 -15.97 22.20 18.20
CA ALA A 121 -15.06 22.63 17.14
C ALA A 121 -13.60 22.67 17.62
N ALA A 122 -13.36 23.13 18.86
CA ALA A 122 -12.03 23.15 19.47
C ALA A 122 -11.47 21.73 19.70
N GLN A 123 -12.29 20.78 20.15
CA GLN A 123 -11.88 19.37 20.30
C GLN A 123 -11.53 18.74 18.95
N LYS A 124 -12.35 18.95 17.93
CA LYS A 124 -12.10 18.41 16.58
C LYS A 124 -10.80 18.97 15.97
N ALA A 125 -10.53 20.25 16.15
CA ALA A 125 -9.28 20.87 15.70
C ALA A 125 -8.05 20.32 16.46
N ALA A 126 -8.18 20.05 17.75
CA ALA A 126 -7.10 19.47 18.56
C ALA A 126 -6.81 18.01 18.17
N GLU A 127 -7.83 17.21 17.85
CA GLU A 127 -7.66 15.84 17.35
C GLU A 127 -7.01 15.81 15.95
N GLU A 128 -7.36 16.75 15.07
CA GLU A 128 -6.80 16.84 13.72
C GLU A 128 -5.31 17.26 13.76
N GLU A 129 -4.93 18.20 14.63
CA GLU A 129 -3.53 18.56 14.90
C GLU A 129 -2.74 17.39 15.52
N ALA A 130 -3.34 16.63 16.44
CA ALA A 130 -2.70 15.45 17.04
C ALA A 130 -2.49 14.32 16.01
N ALA A 131 -3.46 14.09 15.14
CA ALA A 131 -3.36 13.12 14.05
C ALA A 131 -2.28 13.51 13.04
N LYS A 132 -2.20 14.80 12.69
CA LYS A 132 -1.17 15.32 11.78
C LYS A 132 0.24 15.17 12.36
N LYS A 133 0.44 15.48 13.64
CA LYS A 133 1.75 15.28 14.32
C LYS A 133 2.15 13.82 14.37
N LYS A 134 1.20 12.92 14.66
CA LYS A 134 1.45 11.48 14.66
C LYS A 134 1.86 10.96 13.27
N ALA A 135 1.20 11.45 12.21
CA ALA A 135 1.54 11.08 10.84
C ALA A 135 2.92 11.62 10.40
N GLU A 136 3.30 12.84 10.81
CA GLU A 136 4.64 13.39 10.57
C GLU A 136 5.73 12.61 11.31
N GLU A 137 5.47 12.19 12.56
CA GLU A 137 6.42 11.39 13.35
C GLU A 137 6.60 9.97 12.79
N GLU A 138 5.53 9.34 12.31
CA GLU A 138 5.57 8.02 11.67
C GLU A 138 6.25 8.07 10.29
N ALA A 139 6.04 9.15 9.53
CA ALA A 139 6.76 9.38 8.27
C ALA A 139 8.27 9.63 8.49
N ALA A 140 8.63 10.39 9.53
CA ALA A 140 10.03 10.61 9.91
C ALA A 140 10.70 9.32 10.38
N ALA A 141 10.00 8.49 11.16
CA ALA A 141 10.49 7.18 11.59
C ALA A 141 10.70 6.22 10.40
N LYS A 142 9.79 6.21 9.43
CA LYS A 142 9.92 5.41 8.20
C LYS A 142 11.12 5.86 7.35
N ALA A 143 11.31 7.17 7.17
CA ALA A 143 12.44 7.71 6.42
C ALA A 143 13.78 7.39 7.10
N ALA A 144 13.85 7.48 8.44
CA ALA A 144 15.05 7.11 9.20
C ALA A 144 15.36 5.60 9.10
N ALA A 145 14.34 4.74 9.14
CA ALA A 145 14.51 3.29 8.96
C ALA A 145 14.99 2.93 7.55
N GLU A 146 14.49 3.61 6.52
CA GLU A 146 14.89 3.41 5.13
C GLU A 146 16.34 3.87 4.87
N GLU A 147 16.76 4.99 5.48
CA GLU A 147 18.16 5.45 5.43
C GLU A 147 19.10 4.49 6.18
N GLN A 148 18.67 3.94 7.32
CA GLN A 148 19.46 2.95 8.06
C GLN A 148 19.58 1.63 7.28
N ALA A 149 18.49 1.12 6.70
CA ALA A 149 18.51 -0.08 5.87
C ALA A 149 19.43 0.08 4.65
N LYS A 150 19.44 1.27 4.03
CA LYS A 150 20.36 1.58 2.93
C LYS A 150 21.83 1.56 3.36
N LYS A 151 22.16 2.12 4.53
CA LYS A 151 23.54 2.10 5.07
C LYS A 151 23.99 0.69 5.44
N GLU A 152 23.10 -0.11 6.03
CA GLU A 152 23.38 -1.51 6.36
C GLU A 152 23.59 -2.37 5.09
N ALA A 153 22.78 -2.15 4.05
CA ALA A 153 22.94 -2.81 2.76
C ALA A 153 24.24 -2.41 2.03
N GLU A 154 24.64 -1.14 2.10
CA GLU A 154 25.90 -0.67 1.50
C GLU A 154 27.13 -1.21 2.26
N GLU A 155 27.07 -1.31 3.59
CA GLU A 155 28.13 -1.92 4.39
C GLU A 155 28.24 -3.43 4.14
N GLN A 156 27.10 -4.12 3.98
CA GLN A 156 27.08 -5.54 3.65
C GLN A 156 27.60 -5.79 2.24
N ALA A 157 27.17 -5.01 1.24
CA ALA A 157 27.69 -5.10 -0.12
C ALA A 157 29.21 -4.83 -0.18
N LYS A 158 29.72 -3.92 0.66
CA LYS A 158 31.16 -3.67 0.77
C LYS A 158 31.90 -4.86 1.38
N LYS A 159 31.36 -5.48 2.43
CA LYS A 159 31.96 -6.68 3.07
C LYS A 159 31.95 -7.88 2.13
N GLU A 160 30.85 -8.11 1.43
CA GLU A 160 30.71 -9.17 0.42
C GLU A 160 31.69 -8.95 -0.75
N ALA A 161 31.85 -7.71 -1.21
CA ALA A 161 32.84 -7.37 -2.24
C ALA A 161 34.30 -7.55 -1.75
N GLU A 162 34.59 -7.27 -0.48
CA GLU A 162 35.92 -7.49 0.11
C GLU A 162 36.23 -8.98 0.30
N GLU A 163 35.23 -9.78 0.69
CA GLU A 163 35.35 -11.24 0.83
C GLU A 163 35.45 -11.92 -0.53
N GLN A 164 34.71 -11.45 -1.54
CA GLN A 164 34.80 -11.93 -2.91
C GLN A 164 36.15 -11.56 -3.54
N ALA A 165 36.68 -10.35 -3.28
CA ALA A 165 38.01 -9.95 -3.72
C ALA A 165 39.13 -10.73 -3.02
N ALA A 166 38.94 -11.11 -1.74
CA ALA A 166 39.88 -11.96 -1.01
C ALA A 166 39.87 -13.41 -1.54
N ALA A 167 38.69 -13.97 -1.81
CA ALA A 167 38.53 -15.29 -2.42
C ALA A 167 39.10 -15.34 -3.85
N GLU A 168 38.92 -14.27 -4.63
CA GLU A 168 39.47 -14.16 -5.99
C GLU A 168 41.00 -13.98 -5.97
N ALA A 169 41.54 -13.30 -4.96
CA ALA A 169 42.99 -13.18 -4.73
C ALA A 169 43.62 -14.50 -4.25
N GLU A 170 42.92 -15.30 -3.44
CA GLU A 170 43.36 -16.62 -2.99
C GLU A 170 43.31 -17.65 -4.14
N ALA A 171 42.24 -17.64 -4.95
CA ALA A 171 42.14 -18.43 -6.18
C ALA A 171 43.20 -18.03 -7.23
N ALA A 172 43.56 -16.73 -7.31
CA ALA A 172 44.64 -16.25 -8.16
C ALA A 172 46.04 -16.65 -7.65
N ALA A 173 46.22 -16.76 -6.33
CA ALA A 173 47.47 -17.23 -5.72
C ALA A 173 47.67 -18.75 -5.91
N GLU A 174 46.60 -19.54 -5.88
CA GLU A 174 46.63 -20.98 -6.18
C GLU A 174 46.91 -21.26 -7.67
N LYS A 175 46.37 -20.43 -8.57
CA LYS A 175 46.66 -20.45 -10.01
C LYS A 175 48.15 -20.21 -10.35
N ALA A 176 48.91 -19.58 -9.46
CA ALA A 176 50.34 -19.28 -9.66
C ALA A 176 51.29 -20.40 -9.20
N ALA A 177 50.80 -21.44 -8.51
CA ALA A 177 51.62 -22.49 -7.92
C ALA A 177 51.55 -23.87 -8.61
N ALA A 178 50.81 -24.01 -9.71
CA ALA A 178 50.71 -25.28 -10.42
C ALA A 178 51.92 -25.54 -11.34
N PRO A 179 52.69 -26.63 -11.15
CA PRO A 179 53.79 -26.98 -12.03
C PRO A 179 53.26 -27.41 -13.41
N ALA A 180 53.91 -26.93 -14.46
CA ALA A 180 53.66 -27.34 -15.83
C ALA A 180 54.09 -28.80 -16.05
N ALA A 181 53.16 -29.70 -16.41
CA ALA A 181 53.48 -30.89 -17.23
C ALA A 181 52.23 -31.68 -17.69
N GLN A 182 52.12 -31.78 -19.02
CA GLN A 182 51.28 -32.67 -19.84
C GLN A 182 49.79 -32.32 -20.00
N ALA A 183 49.28 -32.52 -21.23
CA ALA A 183 47.94 -32.12 -21.63
C ALA A 183 46.87 -32.72 -20.70
N PRO A 184 46.11 -31.89 -19.96
CA PRO A 184 45.29 -32.31 -18.82
C PRO A 184 44.22 -33.35 -19.20
N ALA A 185 43.70 -33.33 -20.42
CA ALA A 185 42.68 -34.27 -20.88
C ALA A 185 43.20 -35.71 -21.11
N GLN A 186 44.51 -35.92 -21.27
CA GLN A 186 45.11 -37.24 -21.56
C GLN A 186 45.68 -37.92 -20.31
N SER A 187 45.63 -37.26 -19.14
CA SER A 187 46.08 -37.84 -17.88
C SER A 187 45.02 -38.78 -17.29
N VAL A 188 45.44 -39.71 -16.44
CA VAL A 188 44.51 -40.58 -15.69
C VAL A 188 43.56 -39.73 -14.83
N SER A 189 44.07 -38.65 -14.24
CA SER A 189 43.29 -37.70 -13.46
C SER A 189 42.23 -36.98 -14.32
N GLY A 190 42.60 -36.47 -15.50
CA GLY A 190 41.65 -35.87 -16.44
C GLY A 190 40.57 -36.83 -16.94
N THR A 191 40.93 -38.11 -17.15
CA THR A 191 39.94 -39.15 -17.50
C THR A 191 38.94 -39.40 -16.37
N GLN A 192 39.40 -39.35 -15.11
CA GLN A 192 38.51 -39.47 -13.95
C GLN A 192 37.60 -38.25 -13.81
N ALA A 193 38.13 -37.03 -14.01
CA ALA A 193 37.35 -35.81 -14.01
C ALA A 193 36.25 -35.84 -15.09
N ALA A 194 36.56 -36.30 -16.31
CA ALA A 194 35.57 -36.41 -17.39
C ALA A 194 34.45 -37.41 -17.05
N ARG A 195 34.79 -38.55 -16.44
CA ARG A 195 33.80 -39.52 -15.98
C ARG A 195 32.90 -38.92 -14.88
N LYS A 196 33.48 -38.20 -13.93
CA LYS A 196 32.74 -37.52 -12.86
C LYS A 196 31.83 -36.42 -13.39
N ALA A 197 32.32 -35.57 -14.28
CA ALA A 197 31.49 -34.57 -14.94
C ALA A 197 30.30 -35.22 -15.68
N LYS A 198 30.54 -36.34 -16.37
CA LYS A 198 29.47 -37.10 -17.03
C LYS A 198 28.44 -37.65 -16.04
N GLU A 199 28.88 -38.25 -14.93
CA GLU A 199 28.00 -38.75 -13.86
C GLU A 199 27.11 -37.61 -13.32
N TYR A 200 27.66 -36.41 -13.13
CA TYR A 200 26.91 -35.26 -12.65
C TYR A 200 25.81 -34.80 -13.61
N ILE A 201 26.16 -34.51 -14.87
CA ILE A 201 25.18 -33.99 -15.85
C ILE A 201 24.11 -35.01 -16.24
N ASP A 202 24.39 -36.30 -16.03
CA ASP A 202 23.40 -37.38 -16.21
C ASP A 202 22.39 -37.41 -15.03
N LEU A 203 22.79 -36.92 -13.83
CA LEU A 203 21.97 -36.92 -12.62
C LEU A 203 21.19 -35.62 -12.41
N ILE A 204 21.87 -34.47 -12.48
CA ILE A 204 21.30 -33.13 -12.29
C ILE A 204 21.84 -32.14 -13.32
N ALA A 205 21.06 -31.10 -13.61
CA ALA A 205 21.50 -30.09 -14.56
C ALA A 205 22.54 -29.14 -13.97
N PHE A 206 23.57 -28.83 -14.77
CA PHE A 206 24.67 -27.93 -14.41
C PHE A 206 24.94 -26.90 -15.50
N SER A 207 25.36 -25.71 -15.08
CA SER A 207 26.07 -24.79 -15.96
C SER A 207 27.50 -25.29 -16.22
N ARG A 208 28.14 -24.77 -17.27
CA ARG A 208 29.53 -25.12 -17.57
C ARG A 208 30.47 -24.74 -16.42
N SER A 209 30.36 -23.51 -15.90
CA SER A 209 31.20 -23.04 -14.80
C SER A 209 30.89 -23.78 -13.51
N GLY A 210 29.61 -23.98 -13.17
CA GLY A 210 29.21 -24.71 -11.97
C GLY A 210 29.73 -26.15 -11.96
N LEU A 211 29.75 -26.84 -13.11
CA LEU A 211 30.33 -28.18 -13.21
C LEU A 211 31.85 -28.19 -13.02
N ILE A 212 32.55 -27.17 -13.54
CA ILE A 212 33.99 -27.01 -13.35
C ILE A 212 34.31 -26.76 -11.87
N GLU A 213 33.55 -25.87 -11.22
CA GLU A 213 33.69 -25.56 -9.79
C GLU A 213 33.40 -26.78 -8.91
N GLN A 214 32.37 -27.56 -9.23
CA GLN A 214 32.05 -28.81 -8.53
C GLN A 214 33.21 -29.80 -8.60
N LEU A 215 33.82 -29.99 -9.78
CA LEU A 215 34.98 -30.85 -9.92
C LEU A 215 36.21 -30.29 -9.20
N ALA A 216 36.42 -28.97 -9.21
CA ALA A 216 37.52 -28.35 -8.49
C ALA A 216 37.38 -28.56 -6.97
N PHE A 217 36.17 -28.41 -6.43
CA PHE A 217 35.84 -28.71 -5.04
C PHE A 217 36.13 -30.17 -4.67
N GLU A 218 35.98 -31.10 -5.62
CA GLU A 218 36.32 -32.52 -5.45
C GLU A 218 37.82 -32.84 -5.57
N GLY A 219 38.67 -31.82 -5.73
CA GLY A 219 40.12 -31.95 -5.71
C GLY A 219 40.76 -32.18 -7.07
N PHE A 220 40.02 -32.04 -8.17
CA PHE A 220 40.64 -31.92 -9.49
C PHE A 220 41.23 -30.53 -9.65
N SER A 221 42.38 -30.40 -10.31
CA SER A 221 42.87 -29.05 -10.64
C SER A 221 41.90 -28.35 -11.58
N THR A 222 41.80 -27.02 -11.50
CA THR A 222 40.93 -26.23 -12.39
C THR A 222 41.20 -26.52 -13.88
N SER A 223 42.46 -26.77 -14.23
CA SER A 223 42.88 -27.14 -15.58
C SER A 223 42.33 -28.50 -16.01
N GLU A 224 42.40 -29.51 -15.15
CA GLU A 224 41.82 -30.84 -15.39
C GLU A 224 40.29 -30.80 -15.47
N ALA A 225 39.64 -30.09 -14.54
CA ALA A 225 38.19 -29.92 -14.52
C ALA A 225 37.70 -29.22 -15.80
N THR A 226 38.35 -28.13 -16.21
CA THR A 226 38.00 -27.41 -17.44
C THR A 226 38.16 -28.30 -18.67
N ALA A 227 39.32 -28.97 -18.79
CA ALA A 227 39.59 -29.85 -19.92
C ALA A 227 38.62 -31.05 -19.98
N ALA A 228 38.25 -31.60 -18.82
CA ALA A 228 37.28 -32.67 -18.71
C ALA A 228 35.89 -32.22 -19.18
N VAL A 229 35.38 -31.12 -18.64
CA VAL A 229 34.06 -30.58 -19.00
C VAL A 229 33.98 -30.23 -20.49
N ASP A 230 35.02 -29.59 -21.03
CA ASP A 230 35.07 -29.21 -22.45
C ASP A 230 35.16 -30.41 -23.39
N SER A 231 35.68 -31.55 -22.92
CA SER A 231 35.77 -32.78 -23.73
C SER A 231 34.44 -33.50 -23.93
N LEU A 232 33.42 -33.20 -23.12
CA LEU A 232 32.15 -33.94 -23.11
C LEU A 232 31.18 -33.56 -24.22
N GLY A 233 31.41 -32.45 -24.95
CA GLY A 233 30.53 -32.01 -26.02
C GLY A 233 29.09 -31.73 -25.55
N VAL A 234 28.93 -31.21 -24.34
CA VAL A 234 27.63 -30.97 -23.70
C VAL A 234 26.87 -29.85 -24.41
N ASP A 235 25.58 -30.06 -24.64
CA ASP A 235 24.66 -28.99 -25.00
C ASP A 235 24.24 -28.20 -23.75
N TRP A 236 24.91 -27.07 -23.53
CA TRP A 236 24.66 -26.20 -22.38
C TRP A 236 23.31 -25.50 -22.41
N ASN A 237 22.72 -25.30 -23.60
CA ASN A 237 21.36 -24.78 -23.72
C ASN A 237 20.36 -25.84 -23.22
N ALA A 238 20.55 -27.10 -23.60
CA ALA A 238 19.73 -28.20 -23.10
C ALA A 238 19.84 -28.38 -21.57
N GLN A 239 21.04 -28.17 -21.00
CA GLN A 239 21.23 -28.15 -19.55
C GLN A 239 20.45 -27.01 -18.88
N ALA A 240 20.46 -25.80 -19.46
CA ALA A 240 19.68 -24.67 -18.95
C ALA A 240 18.17 -24.96 -18.97
N VAL A 241 17.65 -25.57 -20.05
CA VAL A 241 16.24 -25.98 -20.14
C VAL A 241 15.88 -26.97 -19.02
N ARG A 242 16.71 -28.01 -18.83
CA ARG A 242 16.50 -28.98 -17.74
C ARG A 242 16.51 -28.30 -16.37
N LYS A 243 17.47 -27.41 -16.11
CA LYS A 243 17.56 -26.71 -14.82
C LYS A 243 16.35 -25.81 -14.56
N ALA A 244 15.91 -25.07 -15.57
CA ALA A 244 14.70 -24.26 -15.49
C ALA A 244 13.45 -25.12 -15.18
N GLN A 245 13.34 -26.29 -15.82
CA GLN A 245 12.25 -27.22 -15.55
C GLN A 245 12.31 -27.80 -14.13
N ASP A 246 13.50 -28.18 -13.66
CA ASP A 246 13.71 -28.67 -12.29
C ASP A 246 13.26 -27.63 -11.27
N TYR A 247 13.66 -26.36 -11.46
CA TYR A 247 13.24 -25.26 -10.58
C TYR A 247 11.72 -25.06 -10.55
N LEU A 248 11.07 -25.00 -11.71
CA LEU A 248 9.62 -24.82 -11.81
C LEU A 248 8.82 -26.00 -11.24
N SER A 249 9.46 -27.17 -11.06
CA SER A 249 8.84 -28.32 -10.39
C SER A 249 8.88 -28.23 -8.86
N LEU A 250 9.81 -27.44 -8.31
CA LEU A 250 10.06 -27.33 -6.86
C LEU A 250 9.47 -26.07 -6.26
N THR A 251 9.56 -24.93 -6.95
CA THR A 251 9.06 -23.64 -6.45
C THR A 251 8.56 -22.77 -7.59
N ALA A 252 7.69 -21.82 -7.25
CA ALA A 252 7.19 -20.85 -8.21
C ALA A 252 8.25 -19.79 -8.56
N PHE A 253 8.32 -19.43 -9.83
CA PHE A 253 9.20 -18.37 -10.34
C PHE A 253 8.50 -17.47 -11.35
N SER A 254 8.85 -16.19 -11.31
CA SER A 254 8.63 -15.28 -12.44
C SER A 254 9.58 -15.62 -13.58
N ARG A 255 9.29 -15.12 -14.79
CA ARG A 255 10.19 -15.32 -15.94
C ARG A 255 11.58 -14.73 -15.68
N SER A 256 11.65 -13.47 -15.26
CA SER A 256 12.92 -12.79 -14.99
C SER A 256 13.65 -13.42 -13.81
N GLY A 257 12.94 -13.73 -12.72
CA GLY A 257 13.53 -14.37 -11.55
C GLY A 257 14.15 -15.72 -11.87
N LEU A 258 13.52 -16.54 -12.73
CA LEU A 258 14.11 -17.81 -13.15
C LEU A 258 15.36 -17.61 -14.03
N ILE A 259 15.36 -16.61 -14.93
CA ILE A 259 16.54 -16.29 -15.75
C ILE A 259 17.69 -15.83 -14.86
N GLU A 260 17.43 -14.97 -13.89
CA GLU A 260 18.41 -14.47 -12.92
C GLU A 260 18.95 -15.61 -12.05
N GLN A 261 18.09 -16.52 -11.59
CA GLN A 261 18.51 -17.69 -10.81
C GLN A 261 19.46 -18.60 -11.61
N LEU A 262 19.15 -18.88 -12.88
CA LEU A 262 20.05 -19.64 -13.73
C LEU A 262 21.36 -18.89 -14.00
N ALA A 263 21.30 -17.57 -14.20
CA ALA A 263 22.50 -16.75 -14.39
C ALA A 263 23.40 -16.77 -13.14
N PHE A 264 22.81 -16.68 -11.94
CA PHE A 264 23.52 -16.81 -10.67
C PHE A 264 24.22 -18.16 -10.52
N GLU A 265 23.60 -19.25 -11.00
CA GLU A 265 24.21 -20.59 -11.04
C GLU A 265 25.26 -20.77 -12.16
N GLY A 266 25.65 -19.69 -12.85
CA GLY A 266 26.74 -19.69 -13.81
C GLY A 266 26.34 -20.04 -15.25
N PHE A 267 25.05 -20.11 -15.57
CA PHE A 267 24.64 -20.08 -16.98
C PHE A 267 24.91 -18.67 -17.54
N THR A 268 25.35 -18.59 -18.80
CA THR A 268 25.38 -17.29 -19.47
C THR A 268 23.96 -16.74 -19.59
N THR A 269 23.79 -15.41 -19.60
CA THR A 269 22.46 -14.78 -19.77
C THR A 269 21.72 -15.31 -21.00
N ALA A 270 22.44 -15.59 -22.10
CA ALA A 270 21.87 -16.18 -23.29
C ALA A 270 21.36 -17.62 -23.08
N GLN A 271 22.13 -18.46 -22.38
CA GLN A 271 21.70 -19.84 -22.02
C GLN A 271 20.53 -19.83 -21.05
N ALA A 272 20.57 -18.99 -20.01
CA ALA A 272 19.49 -18.85 -19.04
C ALA A 272 18.19 -18.40 -19.73
N THR A 273 18.26 -17.36 -20.56
CA THR A 273 17.12 -16.87 -21.35
C THR A 273 16.59 -17.96 -22.27
N HIS A 274 17.47 -18.64 -23.01
CA HIS A 274 17.07 -19.74 -23.88
C HIS A 274 16.42 -20.90 -23.10
N GLY A 275 16.98 -21.26 -21.95
CA GLY A 275 16.49 -22.31 -21.07
C GLY A 275 15.05 -22.06 -20.65
N VAL A 276 14.77 -20.84 -20.20
CA VAL A 276 13.44 -20.42 -19.74
C VAL A 276 12.48 -20.26 -20.92
N ASP A 277 12.89 -19.62 -22.02
CA ASP A 277 12.02 -19.35 -23.17
C ASP A 277 11.69 -20.59 -24.01
N SER A 278 12.46 -21.66 -23.87
CA SER A 278 12.16 -22.95 -24.52
C SER A 278 11.05 -23.73 -23.82
N LEU A 279 10.64 -23.32 -22.62
CA LEU A 279 9.57 -23.94 -21.85
C LEU A 279 8.23 -23.25 -22.12
N THR A 280 7.15 -24.04 -22.17
CA THR A 280 5.79 -23.49 -22.16
C THR A 280 5.32 -23.36 -20.71
N VAL A 281 5.43 -22.15 -20.16
CA VAL A 281 5.11 -21.87 -18.75
C VAL A 281 3.92 -20.93 -18.64
N ASP A 282 2.92 -21.31 -17.84
CA ASP A 282 1.84 -20.40 -17.44
C ASP A 282 2.30 -19.55 -16.24
N TYR A 283 2.79 -18.35 -16.52
CA TYR A 283 3.28 -17.44 -15.48
C TYR A 283 2.18 -16.84 -14.61
N ASN A 284 0.91 -16.83 -15.04
CA ASN A 284 -0.19 -16.45 -14.14
C ASN A 284 -0.39 -17.54 -13.09
N ALA A 285 -0.29 -18.81 -13.48
CA ALA A 285 -0.32 -19.93 -12.54
C ALA A 285 0.89 -19.93 -11.60
N GLN A 286 2.09 -19.57 -12.09
CA GLN A 286 3.26 -19.40 -11.22
C GLN A 286 3.07 -18.27 -10.21
N ALA A 287 2.54 -17.12 -10.65
CA ALA A 287 2.23 -16.00 -9.75
C ALA A 287 1.21 -16.40 -8.67
N ALA A 288 0.17 -17.16 -9.02
CA ALA A 288 -0.81 -17.68 -8.06
C ALA A 288 -0.18 -18.63 -7.04
N LYS A 289 0.71 -19.53 -7.47
CA LYS A 289 1.45 -20.41 -6.55
C LYS A 289 2.33 -19.60 -5.59
N LYS A 290 3.10 -18.62 -6.09
CA LYS A 290 3.93 -17.76 -5.24
C LYS A 290 3.09 -16.92 -4.27
N ALA A 291 1.94 -16.41 -4.73
CA ALA A 291 0.98 -15.70 -3.88
C ALA A 291 0.49 -16.58 -2.73
N GLN A 292 0.13 -17.83 -3.03
CA GLN A 292 -0.31 -18.82 -2.05
C GLN A 292 0.82 -19.14 -1.04
N GLU A 293 2.05 -19.36 -1.51
CA GLU A 293 3.23 -19.59 -0.66
C GLU A 293 3.43 -18.44 0.36
N TYR A 294 3.27 -17.18 -0.07
CA TYR A 294 3.35 -16.04 0.85
C TYR A 294 2.22 -16.00 1.87
N LEU A 295 0.98 -16.26 1.43
CA LEU A 295 -0.18 -16.26 2.32
C LEU A 295 -0.15 -17.40 3.36
N GLU A 296 0.53 -18.50 3.05
CA GLU A 296 0.79 -19.57 4.01
C GLU A 296 1.79 -19.16 5.10
N LEU A 297 2.70 -18.24 4.80
CA LEU A 297 3.71 -17.76 5.74
C LEU A 297 3.22 -16.57 6.57
N THR A 298 2.55 -15.60 5.94
CA THR A 298 2.09 -14.37 6.61
C THR A 298 0.88 -13.76 5.92
N ALA A 299 0.13 -12.94 6.66
CA ALA A 299 -0.98 -12.18 6.09
C ALA A 299 -0.46 -11.03 5.20
N PHE A 300 -1.09 -10.85 4.05
CA PHE A 300 -0.87 -9.72 3.16
C PHE A 300 -2.18 -8.99 2.87
N SER A 301 -2.09 -7.67 2.63
CA SER A 301 -3.16 -6.96 1.91
C SER A 301 -3.08 -7.28 0.42
N ARG A 302 -4.20 -7.12 -0.30
CA ARG A 302 -4.25 -7.35 -1.75
C ARG A 302 -3.18 -6.55 -2.50
N SER A 303 -3.08 -5.24 -2.24
CA SER A 303 -2.09 -4.38 -2.89
C SER A 303 -0.66 -4.76 -2.50
N GLY A 304 -0.42 -5.05 -1.22
CA GLY A 304 0.91 -5.44 -0.74
C GLY A 304 1.40 -6.74 -1.37
N LEU A 305 0.51 -7.72 -1.58
CA LEU A 305 0.89 -8.96 -2.25
C LEU A 305 1.18 -8.75 -3.74
N ILE A 306 0.45 -7.85 -4.41
CA ILE A 306 0.74 -7.48 -5.80
C ILE A 306 2.12 -6.84 -5.90
N ASP A 307 2.41 -5.86 -5.05
CA ASP A 307 3.70 -5.19 -5.01
C ASP A 307 4.84 -6.19 -4.74
N GLN A 308 4.62 -7.13 -3.82
CA GLN A 308 5.58 -8.20 -3.53
C GLN A 308 5.83 -9.08 -4.77
N LEU A 309 4.79 -9.53 -5.47
CA LEU A 309 4.97 -10.34 -6.68
C LEU A 309 5.65 -9.53 -7.80
N MET A 310 5.38 -8.23 -7.91
CA MET A 310 6.11 -7.37 -8.86
C MET A 310 7.59 -7.26 -8.49
N PHE A 311 7.91 -7.18 -7.19
CA PHE A 311 9.29 -7.22 -6.70
C PHE A 311 9.97 -8.57 -7.03
N GLU A 312 9.25 -9.69 -6.94
CA GLU A 312 9.70 -11.02 -7.39
C GLU A 312 9.83 -11.14 -8.93
N GLY A 313 9.57 -10.07 -9.68
CA GLY A 313 9.76 -10.00 -11.13
C GLY A 313 8.55 -10.43 -11.97
N TYR A 314 7.38 -10.62 -11.38
CA TYR A 314 6.15 -10.79 -12.15
C TYR A 314 5.71 -9.46 -12.78
N THR A 315 5.13 -9.52 -13.97
CA THR A 315 4.45 -8.34 -14.55
C THR A 315 3.25 -7.93 -13.69
N ALA A 316 2.81 -6.66 -13.78
CA ALA A 316 1.66 -6.18 -13.02
C ALA A 316 0.39 -7.00 -13.31
N GLU A 317 0.22 -7.45 -14.56
CA GLU A 317 -0.87 -8.32 -14.99
C GLU A 317 -0.78 -9.71 -14.34
N GLN A 318 0.40 -10.33 -14.34
CA GLN A 318 0.63 -11.64 -13.72
C GLN A 318 0.44 -11.59 -12.21
N ALA A 319 1.01 -10.57 -11.55
CA ALA A 319 0.87 -10.35 -10.12
C ALA A 319 -0.61 -10.18 -9.74
N THR A 320 -1.33 -9.33 -10.46
CA THR A 320 -2.78 -9.12 -10.26
C THR A 320 -3.57 -10.41 -10.47
N ALA A 321 -3.28 -11.16 -11.54
CA ALA A 321 -3.93 -12.44 -11.81
C ALA A 321 -3.66 -13.47 -10.70
N GLY A 322 -2.41 -13.56 -10.23
CA GLY A 322 -2.00 -14.45 -9.15
C GLY A 322 -2.71 -14.15 -7.83
N VAL A 323 -2.78 -12.88 -7.44
CA VAL A 323 -3.47 -12.44 -6.21
C VAL A 323 -4.98 -12.69 -6.31
N ASN A 324 -5.60 -12.41 -7.45
CA ASN A 324 -7.03 -12.72 -7.66
C ASN A 324 -7.29 -14.23 -7.55
N ALA A 325 -6.38 -15.08 -8.04
CA ALA A 325 -6.54 -16.54 -8.03
C ALA A 325 -6.50 -17.13 -6.61
N VAL A 326 -5.88 -16.45 -5.65
CA VAL A 326 -5.84 -16.87 -4.23
C VAL A 326 -6.93 -16.20 -3.37
N GLY A 327 -7.85 -15.46 -3.98
CA GLY A 327 -9.07 -14.95 -3.32
C GLY A 327 -8.92 -13.58 -2.63
N LEU A 328 -7.91 -12.78 -3.01
CA LEU A 328 -7.71 -11.40 -2.53
C LEU A 328 -8.10 -10.32 -3.54
#